data_AF-A0AA88W708-F1
#
_entry.id   AF-A0AA88W708-F1
#
_cell.length_a   1.000
_cell.length_b   1.000
_cell.length_c   1.000
_cell.angle_alpha   90.00
_cell.angle_beta   90.00
_cell.angle_gamma   90.00
#
_symmetry.space_group_name_H-M   'P 1'
#
loop_
_entity.id
_entity.type
_entity.pdbx_description
1 polymer ?
#
loop_
_entity_poly.entity_id
_entity_poly.type
_entity_poly.pdbx_seq_one_letter_code
_entity_poly.pdbx_strand_id
1 'polypeptide(L)' 'VGAGTSKKYHPASANANALKLSCELLRVFVAEAIQRASTIAGAEGVSKIEATHLERILPQLLLDF' A
#
# COMPACT_ATOMS: atom_id res chain seq x y z
N VAL A 1 27.05 23.52 -10.87
CA VAL A 1 27.50 22.21 -11.39
C VAL A 1 26.77 21.13 -10.61
N GLY A 2 25.71 20.56 -11.17
CA GLY A 2 24.82 19.63 -10.46
C GLY A 2 25.42 18.22 -10.43
N ALA A 3 25.52 17.63 -9.24
CA ALA A 3 25.92 16.23 -9.06
C ALA A 3 24.79 15.32 -9.57
N GLY A 4 24.94 14.81 -10.79
CA GLY A 4 24.06 13.77 -11.30
C GLY A 4 24.29 12.48 -10.51
N THR A 5 23.25 11.97 -9.84
CA THR A 5 23.31 10.63 -9.24
C THR A 5 23.41 9.63 -10.37
N SER A 6 24.56 8.99 -10.52
CA SER A 6 24.72 7.88 -11.46
C SER A 6 23.71 6.79 -11.08
N LYS A 7 22.68 6.58 -11.90
CA LYS A 7 21.77 5.44 -11.78
C LYS A 7 22.58 4.17 -12.01
N LYS A 8 23.14 3.59 -10.94
CA LYS A 8 23.71 2.25 -10.98
C LYS A 8 22.54 1.29 -11.17
N TYR A 9 22.34 0.82 -12.39
CA TYR A 9 21.39 -0.24 -12.67
C TYR A 9 21.95 -1.54 -12.11
N HIS A 10 21.55 -1.87 -10.89
CA HIS A 10 21.79 -3.18 -10.33
C HIS A 10 20.66 -4.09 -10.79
N PRO A 11 20.94 -5.17 -11.53
CA PRO A 11 19.91 -6.16 -11.84
C PRO A 11 19.47 -6.81 -10.53
N ALA A 12 18.34 -6.33 -9.99
CA ALA A 12 17.66 -6.96 -8.88
C ALA A 12 16.78 -8.09 -9.45
N SER A 13 17.04 -9.32 -9.02
CA SER A 13 16.22 -10.48 -9.40
C SER A 13 15.53 -11.05 -8.17
N ALA A 14 14.31 -11.55 -8.36
CA ALA A 14 13.54 -12.26 -7.35
C ALA A 14 13.27 -13.68 -7.87
N ASN A 15 13.41 -14.69 -7.02
CA ASN A 15 13.03 -16.05 -7.39
C ASN A 15 11.49 -16.17 -7.48
N ALA A 16 11.00 -17.25 -8.08
CA ALA A 16 9.57 -17.44 -8.33
C ALA A 16 8.72 -17.44 -7.04
N ASN A 17 9.26 -17.91 -5.91
CA ASN A 17 8.54 -17.92 -4.64
C ASN A 17 8.46 -16.51 -4.03
N ALA A 18 9.56 -15.75 -4.09
CA ALA A 18 9.57 -14.35 -3.67
C ALA A 18 8.55 -13.54 -4.50
N LEU A 19 8.50 -13.74 -5.81
CA LEU A 19 7.50 -13.10 -6.67
C LEU A 19 6.06 -13.43 -6.24
N LYS A 20 5.75 -14.72 -6.02
CA LYS A 20 4.42 -15.15 -5.58
C LYS A 20 4.04 -14.53 -4.23
N LEU A 21 4.97 -14.51 -3.28
CA LEU A 21 4.74 -13.90 -1.97
C LEU A 21 4.56 -12.38 -2.05
N SER A 22 5.30 -11.69 -2.93
CA SER A 22 5.09 -10.26 -3.17
C SER A 22 3.71 -9.97 -3.78
N CYS A 23 3.20 -10.84 -4.66
CA CYS A 23 1.82 -10.71 -5.16
C CYS A 23 0.79 -10.84 -4.02
N GLU A 24 0.97 -11.81 -3.11
CA GLU A 24 0.09 -11.95 -1.95
C GLU A 24 0.21 -10.76 -0.98
N LEU A 25 1.42 -10.26 -0.75
CA LEU A 25 1.64 -9.08 0.08
C LEU A 25 0.86 -7.87 -0.46
N LEU A 26 0.96 -7.61 -1.77
CA LEU A 26 0.21 -6.52 -2.41
C LEU A 26 -1.30 -6.73 -2.31
N ARG A 27 -1.78 -7.97 -2.48
CA ARG A 27 -3.20 -8.30 -2.33
C ARG A 27 -3.69 -8.01 -0.91
N VAL A 28 -2.93 -8.41 0.12
CA VAL A 28 -3.27 -8.18 1.53
C VAL A 28 -3.19 -6.69 1.87
N PHE A 29 -2.15 -5.99 1.43
CA PHE A 29 -2.00 -4.54 1.63
C PHE A 29 -3.22 -3.75 1.13
N VAL A 30 -3.67 -4.05 -0.10
CA VAL A 30 -4.85 -3.39 -0.69
C VAL A 30 -6.14 -3.77 0.04
N ALA A 31 -6.29 -5.05 0.39
CA ALA A 31 -7.48 -5.52 1.13
C ALA A 31 -7.59 -4.85 2.52
N GLU A 32 -6.48 -4.74 3.25
CA GLU A 32 -6.42 -4.06 4.55
C GLU A 32 -6.79 -2.58 4.43
N ALA A 33 -6.27 -1.88 3.42
CA ALA A 33 -6.60 -0.49 3.17
C ALA A 33 -8.10 -0.28 2.94
N ILE A 34 -8.72 -1.12 2.10
CA ILE A 34 -10.16 -1.04 1.77
C ILE A 34 -11.01 -1.38 2.99
N GLN A 35 -10.69 -2.46 3.71
CA GLN A 35 -11.47 -2.89 4.87
C GLN A 35 -11.48 -1.83 5.97
N ARG A 36 -10.32 -1.25 6.28
CA ARG A 36 -10.21 -0.19 7.30
C ARG A 36 -10.94 1.09 6.89
N ALA A 37 -10.81 1.51 5.62
CA ALA A 37 -11.55 2.66 5.11
C ALA A 37 -13.07 2.41 5.09
N SER A 38 -13.51 1.18 4.77
CA SER A 38 -14.91 0.77 4.84
C SER A 38 -15.47 0.83 6.25
N THR A 39 -14.68 0.46 7.27
CA THR A 39 -15.08 0.56 8.68
C THR A 39 -15.33 2.01 9.08
N ILE A 40 -14.48 2.95 8.65
CA ILE A 40 -14.72 4.39 8.89
C ILE A 40 -16.00 4.86 8.19
N ALA A 41 -16.15 4.55 6.90
CA ALA A 41 -17.35 4.92 6.13
C ALA A 41 -18.64 4.39 6.79
N GLY A 42 -18.63 3.14 7.24
CA GLY A 42 -19.76 2.53 7.95
C GLY A 42 -20.05 3.19 9.29
N ALA A 43 -19.03 3.63 10.03
CA ALA A 43 -19.19 4.37 11.28
C ALA A 43 -19.80 5.77 11.07
N GLU A 44 -19.61 6.37 9.89
CA GLU A 44 -20.22 7.64 9.49
C GLU A 44 -21.63 7.46 8.87
N GLY A 45 -22.08 6.20 8.68
CA GLY A 45 -23.35 5.90 8.04
C GLY A 45 -23.37 6.16 6.54
N VAL A 46 -22.21 6.29 5.89
CA VAL A 46 -22.11 6.49 4.44
C VAL A 46 -21.84 5.17 3.72
N SER A 47 -22.52 4.97 2.58
CA SER A 47 -22.45 3.72 1.81
C SER A 47 -21.33 3.69 0.76
N LYS A 48 -20.52 4.75 0.69
CA LYS A 48 -19.43 4.90 -0.27
C LYS A 48 -18.15 5.25 0.47
N ILE A 49 -17.08 4.54 0.14
CA ILE A 49 -15.75 4.90 0.62
C ILE A 49 -15.26 6.12 -0.17
N GLU A 50 -15.02 7.23 0.52
CA GLU A 50 -14.36 8.42 0.01
C GLU A 50 -12.86 8.43 0.34
N ALA A 51 -12.11 9.28 -0.37
CA ALA A 51 -10.65 9.41 -0.20
C ALA A 51 -10.27 9.80 1.24
N THR A 52 -11.09 10.62 1.90
CA THR A 52 -10.91 11.06 3.29
C THR A 52 -10.88 9.89 4.28
N HIS A 53 -11.63 8.81 4.04
CA HIS A 53 -11.56 7.60 4.89
C HIS A 53 -10.21 6.90 4.77
N LEU A 54 -9.64 6.86 3.56
CA LEU A 54 -8.31 6.29 3.32
C LEU A 54 -7.22 7.15 3.97
N GLU A 55 -7.29 8.48 3.81
CA GLU A 55 -6.33 9.43 4.41
C GLU A 55 -6.23 9.26 5.93
N ARG A 56 -7.35 8.97 6.61
CA ARG A 56 -7.37 8.75 8.06
C ARG A 56 -6.70 7.46 8.52
N ILE A 57 -6.75 6.39 7.72
CA ILE A 57 -6.11 5.11 8.06
C ILE A 57 -4.68 5.02 7.56
N LEU A 58 -4.27 5.92 6.65
CA LEU A 58 -2.98 5.88 5.97
C LEU A 58 -1.78 5.86 6.92
N PRO A 59 -1.72 6.66 8.01
CA PRO A 59 -0.57 6.62 8.91
C PRO A 59 -0.37 5.23 9.54
N GLN A 60 -1.45 4.58 9.98
CA GLN A 60 -1.36 3.24 10.57
C GLN A 60 -1.10 2.17 9.53
N LEU A 61 -1.73 2.27 8.35
CA LEU A 61 -1.49 1.35 7.24
C LEU A 61 -0.01 1.32 6.83
N LEU A 62 0.66 2.47 6.81
CA LEU A 62 2.09 2.57 6.50
C LEU A 62 3.01 2.17 7.67
N LEU A 63 2.49 2.01 8.88
CA LEU A 63 3.25 1.48 10.02
C LEU A 63 3.17 -0.04 10.11
N ASP A 64 2.08 -0.62 9.63
CA ASP A 64 1.85 -2.07 9.65
C ASP A 64 2.64 -2.81 8.55
N PHE A 65 3.09 -2.10 7.51
CA PHE A 65 3.78 -2.63 6.33
C PHE A 65 5.10 -1.88 6.08
#